data_AF-A0A7I9ZB38-F1
#
_entry.id   AF-A0A7I9ZB38-F1
#
_cell.length_a   1.000
_cell.length_b   1.000
_cell.length_c   1.000
_cell.angle_alpha   90.00
_cell.angle_beta   90.00
_cell.angle_gamma   90.00
#
_symmetry.space_group_name_H-M   'P 1'
#
loop_
_entity.id
_entity.type
_entity.pdbx_description
1 polymer ?
#
loop_
_entity_poly.entity_id
_entity_poly.type
_entity_poly.pdbx_seq_one_letter_code
_entity_poly.pdbx_strand_id
1 'polypeptide(L)'
;MALILVAHGTRRTGGVTMIEDLAAQVSTLVRSTVDVAFVDVVGPTPSEVLTEAKAAGRPAIVVPAFLSRGYHVRADLPAHVAISGHPNVTVTPALGPSGQVARIVGDQLLKCGWRPGDSVILAAAGTSDDKARTDLHTTATLVSALTGSRVSLAFAATGDPQLHEAVDRARRRGHGGRVAVASYLLADGLFQQRLQGCGADLVSEPLGTHPGLARLIANRFRRALPPALATTARRSSRRSIPHARALRPIP
;
A
#
# COMPACT_ATOMS: atom_id res chain seq x y z
N MET A 1 -2.78 14.06 15.26
CA MET A 1 -3.16 13.30 14.04
C MET A 1 -3.05 11.82 14.37
N ALA A 2 -4.05 11.01 14.02
CA ALA A 2 -3.98 9.55 14.03
C ALA A 2 -3.58 9.07 12.63
N LEU A 3 -2.58 8.18 12.53
CA LEU A 3 -2.16 7.58 11.27
C LEU A 3 -2.55 6.11 11.32
N ILE A 4 -3.43 5.66 10.43
CA ILE A 4 -4.01 4.32 10.50
C ILE A 4 -3.70 3.59 9.20
N LEU A 5 -3.05 2.44 9.30
CA LEU A 5 -2.82 1.52 8.19
C LEU A 5 -3.89 0.43 8.23
N VAL A 6 -4.70 0.33 7.17
CA VAL A 6 -5.80 -0.63 7.11
C VAL A 6 -5.48 -1.76 6.15
N ALA A 7 -5.33 -2.98 6.67
CA ALA A 7 -5.12 -4.19 5.88
C ALA A 7 -6.40 -5.06 5.84
N HIS A 8 -6.39 -6.11 5.02
CA HIS A 8 -7.51 -7.06 4.97
C HIS A 8 -7.68 -7.83 6.28
N GLY A 9 -6.58 -8.37 6.82
CA GLY A 9 -6.59 -9.28 7.97
C GLY A 9 -6.49 -10.74 7.56
N THR A 10 -5.91 -11.54 8.44
CA THR A 10 -5.69 -12.99 8.27
C THR A 10 -5.64 -13.64 9.66
N ARG A 11 -6.13 -14.89 9.77
CA ARG A 11 -6.06 -15.65 11.04
C ARG A 11 -4.65 -16.18 11.34
N ARG A 12 -3.71 -16.06 10.40
CA ARG A 12 -2.34 -16.52 10.58
C ARG A 12 -1.52 -15.45 11.29
N THR A 13 -0.95 -15.81 12.43
CA THR A 13 -0.12 -14.93 13.26
C THR A 13 1.02 -14.29 12.47
N GLY A 14 1.75 -15.07 11.67
CA GLY A 14 2.85 -14.54 10.84
C GLY A 14 2.41 -13.45 9.85
N GLY A 15 1.18 -13.52 9.34
CA GLY A 15 0.64 -12.47 8.46
C GLY A 15 0.28 -11.19 9.22
N VAL A 16 -0.26 -11.31 10.44
CA VAL A 16 -0.55 -10.17 11.31
C VAL A 16 0.75 -9.47 11.72
N THR A 17 1.73 -10.24 12.21
CA THR A 17 3.05 -9.72 12.59
C THR A 17 3.74 -9.01 11.42
N MET A 18 3.63 -9.53 10.19
CA MET A 18 4.21 -8.88 9.01
C MET A 18 3.59 -7.51 8.71
N ILE A 19 2.29 -7.32 8.98
CA ILE A 19 1.62 -6.01 8.83
C ILE A 19 2.04 -5.07 9.97
N GLU A 20 2.17 -5.57 11.20
CA GLU A 20 2.67 -4.80 12.34
C GLU A 20 4.11 -4.32 12.11
N ASP A 21 4.99 -5.20 11.62
CA ASP A 21 6.37 -4.87 11.26
C ASP A 21 6.42 -3.82 10.15
N LEU A 22 5.55 -3.94 9.15
CA LEU A 22 5.42 -2.94 8.09
C LEU A 22 4.97 -1.58 8.67
N ALA A 23 3.99 -1.57 9.58
CA ALA A 23 3.53 -0.35 10.25
C ALA A 23 4.63 0.26 11.15
N ALA A 24 5.44 -0.56 11.81
CA ALA A 24 6.60 -0.10 12.58
C ALA A 24 7.64 0.59 11.68
N GLN A 25 7.99 -0.02 10.53
CA GLN A 25 8.89 0.62 9.55
C GLN A 25 8.34 1.96 9.05
N VAL A 26 7.03 2.00 8.75
CA VAL A 26 6.38 3.24 8.33
C VAL A 26 6.42 4.28 9.45
N SER A 27 6.18 3.87 10.71
CA SER A 27 6.21 4.74 11.88
C SER A 27 7.57 5.43 12.02
N THR A 28 8.66 4.70 11.84
CA THR A 28 10.02 5.27 11.80
C THR A 28 10.17 6.31 10.67
N LEU A 29 9.65 6.02 9.47
CA LEU A 29 9.75 6.92 8.32
C LEU A 29 8.93 8.20 8.48
N VAL A 30 7.75 8.13 9.12
CA VAL A 30 6.87 9.29 9.32
C VAL A 30 7.09 9.99 10.67
N ARG A 31 7.94 9.44 11.53
CA ARG A 31 8.22 9.93 12.90
C ARG A 31 6.95 10.12 13.73
N SER A 32 6.02 9.18 13.59
CA SER A 32 4.75 9.13 14.32
C SER A 32 4.29 7.68 14.36
N THR A 33 3.61 7.28 15.44
CA THR A 33 2.96 5.97 15.52
C THR A 33 1.94 5.81 14.39
N VAL A 34 1.98 4.65 13.75
CA VAL A 34 0.98 4.20 12.78
C VAL A 34 0.23 3.03 13.41
N ASP A 35 -1.04 3.26 13.71
CA ASP A 35 -1.95 2.25 14.24
C ASP A 35 -2.36 1.29 13.11
N VAL A 36 -2.52 0.00 13.42
CA VAL A 36 -2.98 -1.01 12.47
C VAL A 36 -4.44 -1.33 12.72
N ALA A 37 -5.21 -1.43 11.64
CA ALA A 37 -6.57 -1.96 11.68
C ALA A 37 -6.80 -2.95 10.54
N PHE A 38 -7.77 -3.83 10.71
CA PHE A 38 -8.12 -4.87 9.76
C PHE A 38 -9.61 -4.79 9.41
N VAL A 39 -9.95 -4.72 8.12
CA VAL A 39 -11.36 -4.65 7.69
C VAL A 39 -12.12 -5.95 7.94
N ASP A 40 -11.41 -7.08 8.07
CA ASP A 40 -12.02 -8.40 8.23
C ASP A 40 -11.09 -9.34 9.02
N VAL A 41 -11.62 -10.51 9.36
CA VAL A 41 -10.93 -11.70 9.91
C VAL A 41 -10.43 -11.55 11.35
N VAL A 42 -9.80 -10.44 11.69
CA VAL A 42 -9.22 -10.12 13.00
C VAL A 42 -9.47 -8.66 13.34
N GLY A 43 -9.33 -8.29 14.61
CA GLY A 43 -9.41 -6.90 15.09
C GLY A 43 -8.04 -6.28 15.37
N PRO A 44 -7.98 -4.97 15.67
CA PRO A 44 -9.13 -4.06 15.72
C PRO A 44 -9.62 -3.63 14.33
N THR A 45 -10.92 -3.33 14.22
CA THR A 45 -11.57 -2.83 13.01
C THR A 45 -11.24 -1.36 12.77
N PRO A 46 -11.34 -0.84 11.53
CA PRO A 46 -11.09 0.59 11.28
C PRO A 46 -12.06 1.49 12.05
N SER A 47 -13.30 1.04 12.26
CA SER A 47 -14.30 1.78 13.04
C SER A 47 -13.91 1.92 14.52
N GLU A 48 -13.32 0.89 15.12
CA GLU A 48 -12.88 0.93 16.53
C GLU A 48 -11.71 1.93 16.68
N VAL A 49 -10.66 1.79 15.87
CA VAL A 49 -9.50 2.70 15.91
C VAL A 49 -9.90 4.15 15.62
N LEU A 50 -10.82 4.38 14.68
CA LEU A 50 -11.33 5.73 14.38
C LEU A 50 -12.19 6.29 15.52
N THR A 51 -12.94 5.45 16.23
CA THR A 51 -13.74 5.89 17.39
C THR A 51 -12.83 6.36 18.52
N GLU A 52 -11.72 5.65 18.77
CA GLU A 52 -10.70 6.07 19.74
C GLU A 52 -10.01 7.38 19.33
N ALA A 53 -9.65 7.53 18.05
CA ALA A 53 -9.07 8.77 17.54
C ALA A 53 -10.02 9.97 17.70
N LYS A 54 -11.32 9.75 17.43
CA LYS A 54 -12.38 10.73 17.64
C LYS A 54 -12.51 11.12 19.12
N ALA A 55 -12.54 10.14 20.03
CA ALA A 55 -12.63 10.39 21.47
C ALA A 55 -11.43 11.21 21.98
N ALA A 56 -10.25 11.01 21.39
CA ALA A 56 -9.05 11.79 21.67
C ALA A 56 -8.98 13.15 20.94
N GLY A 57 -10.02 13.54 20.18
CA GLY A 57 -10.05 14.80 19.43
C GLY A 57 -9.00 14.91 18.31
N ARG A 58 -8.44 13.79 17.83
CA ARG A 58 -7.37 13.79 16.82
C ARG A 58 -7.97 13.60 15.42
N PRO A 59 -7.70 14.46 14.43
CA PRO A 59 -7.97 14.12 13.02
C PRO A 59 -7.23 12.84 12.63
N ALA A 60 -7.77 12.09 11.65
CA ALA A 60 -7.23 10.80 11.23
C ALA A 60 -6.89 10.77 9.73
N ILE A 61 -5.77 10.13 9.39
CA ILE A 61 -5.43 9.73 8.02
C ILE A 61 -5.44 8.22 7.96
N VAL A 62 -6.16 7.67 6.99
CA VAL A 62 -6.31 6.25 6.77
C VAL A 62 -5.65 5.87 5.44
N VAL A 63 -4.67 4.97 5.49
CA VAL A 63 -4.05 4.39 4.29
C VAL A 63 -4.57 2.98 4.09
N PRO A 64 -5.36 2.72 3.03
CA PRO A 64 -5.75 1.36 2.66
C PRO A 64 -4.54 0.61 2.08
N ALA A 65 -4.06 -0.39 2.82
CA ALA A 65 -2.99 -1.30 2.44
C ALA A 65 -3.48 -2.38 1.45
N PHE A 66 -4.03 -1.95 0.32
CA PHE A 66 -4.58 -2.83 -0.72
C PHE A 66 -3.83 -2.63 -2.03
N LEU A 67 -3.57 -3.73 -2.73
CA LEU A 67 -2.82 -3.74 -3.98
C LEU A 67 -3.70 -3.53 -5.22
N SER A 68 -5.03 -3.58 -5.07
CA SER A 68 -6.03 -3.31 -6.10
C SER A 68 -7.24 -2.59 -5.49
N ARG A 69 -7.97 -1.82 -6.30
CA ARG A 69 -9.15 -1.03 -5.88
C ARG A 69 -10.44 -1.85 -5.93
N GLY A 70 -10.43 -2.97 -5.20
CA GLY A 70 -11.58 -3.86 -5.06
C GLY A 70 -12.62 -3.39 -4.05
N TYR A 71 -13.58 -4.28 -3.76
CA TYR A 71 -14.72 -4.01 -2.88
C TYR A 71 -14.32 -3.41 -1.52
N HIS A 72 -13.33 -3.99 -0.84
CA HIS A 72 -12.88 -3.51 0.47
C HIS A 72 -12.45 -2.03 0.50
N VAL A 73 -11.81 -1.56 -0.57
CA VAL A 73 -11.38 -0.15 -0.66
C VAL A 73 -12.56 0.77 -0.97
N ARG A 74 -13.54 0.29 -1.73
CA ARG A 74 -14.61 1.13 -2.28
C ARG A 74 -15.92 1.08 -1.48
N ALA A 75 -16.11 0.06 -0.65
CA ALA A 75 -17.34 -0.17 0.10
C ALA A 75 -17.06 -0.36 1.59
N ASP A 76 -16.28 -1.38 1.97
CA ASP A 76 -16.10 -1.71 3.39
C ASP A 76 -15.39 -0.62 4.17
N LEU A 77 -14.27 -0.13 3.68
CA LEU A 77 -13.53 0.92 4.38
C LEU A 77 -14.35 2.22 4.50
N PRO A 78 -14.99 2.75 3.44
CA PRO A 78 -15.93 3.86 3.59
C PRO A 78 -17.05 3.60 4.61
N ALA A 79 -17.60 2.37 4.66
CA ALA A 79 -18.61 2.00 5.65
C ALA A 79 -18.06 2.08 7.08
N HIS A 80 -16.87 1.55 7.36
CA HIS A 80 -16.24 1.68 8.68
C HIS A 80 -15.96 3.14 9.07
N VAL A 81 -15.54 3.97 8.11
CA VAL A 81 -15.36 5.41 8.34
C VAL A 81 -16.69 6.06 8.73
N ALA A 82 -17.77 5.76 8.01
CA ALA A 82 -19.10 6.26 8.35
C ALA A 82 -19.59 5.78 9.73
N ILE A 83 -19.42 4.50 10.03
CA ILE A 83 -19.80 3.88 11.32
C ILE A 83 -19.07 4.56 12.49
N SER A 84 -17.79 4.92 12.33
CA SER A 84 -17.03 5.60 13.40
C SER A 84 -17.62 6.97 13.79
N GLY A 85 -18.40 7.59 12.88
CA GLY A 85 -18.92 8.94 13.05
C GLY A 85 -17.81 9.98 13.30
N HIS A 86 -16.57 9.72 12.84
CA HIS A 86 -15.45 10.62 13.02
C HIS A 86 -15.49 11.72 11.95
N PRO A 87 -15.58 13.02 12.34
CA PRO A 87 -15.83 14.10 11.38
C PRO A 87 -14.61 14.47 10.51
N ASN A 88 -13.40 14.06 10.90
CA ASN A 88 -12.14 14.55 10.33
C ASN A 88 -11.24 13.40 9.89
N VAL A 89 -11.72 12.62 8.92
CA VAL A 89 -11.00 11.45 8.36
C VAL A 89 -10.60 11.72 6.91
N THR A 90 -9.31 11.58 6.61
CA THR A 90 -8.78 11.59 5.24
C THR A 90 -8.39 10.17 4.83
N VAL A 91 -9.08 9.60 3.84
CA VAL A 91 -8.72 8.29 3.28
C VAL A 91 -7.83 8.50 2.04
N THR A 92 -6.64 7.91 2.03
CA THR A 92 -5.74 8.00 0.87
C THR A 92 -6.12 7.01 -0.23
N PRO A 93 -5.61 7.15 -1.46
CA PRO A 93 -5.67 6.08 -2.44
C PRO A 93 -4.99 4.80 -1.92
N ALA A 94 -5.44 3.64 -2.41
CA ALA A 94 -4.81 2.35 -2.17
C ALA A 94 -3.35 2.31 -2.70
N LEU A 95 -2.60 1.27 -2.30
CA LEU A 95 -1.19 1.13 -2.68
C LEU A 95 -1.02 0.84 -4.17
N GLY A 96 -1.90 0.00 -4.73
CA GLY A 96 -1.87 -0.39 -6.13
C GLY A 96 -3.19 -0.13 -6.87
N PRO A 97 -3.16 -0.22 -8.22
CA PRO A 97 -2.00 -0.56 -9.05
C PRO A 97 -1.06 0.63 -9.21
N SER A 98 0.26 0.41 -9.17
CA SER A 98 1.24 1.46 -9.43
C SER A 98 2.59 0.90 -9.88
N GLY A 99 3.37 1.71 -10.60
CA GLY A 99 4.73 1.33 -11.01
C GLY A 99 5.67 1.10 -9.82
N GLN A 100 5.40 1.68 -8.65
CA GLN A 100 6.16 1.39 -7.43
C GLN A 100 5.87 -0.03 -6.93
N VAL A 101 4.60 -0.45 -6.91
CA VAL A 101 4.25 -1.83 -6.55
C VAL A 101 4.84 -2.83 -7.56
N ALA A 102 4.76 -2.54 -8.86
CA ALA A 102 5.34 -3.41 -9.89
C ALA A 102 6.86 -3.63 -9.73
N ARG A 103 7.60 -2.58 -9.33
CA ARG A 103 9.04 -2.71 -9.01
C ARG A 103 9.28 -3.60 -7.80
N ILE A 104 8.47 -3.47 -6.74
CA ILE A 104 8.56 -4.34 -5.56
C ILE A 104 8.31 -5.81 -5.95
N VAL A 105 7.34 -6.06 -6.83
CA VAL A 105 7.09 -7.41 -7.36
C VAL A 105 8.32 -7.93 -8.13
N GLY A 106 8.93 -7.08 -8.97
CA GLY A 106 10.18 -7.40 -9.67
C GLY A 106 11.33 -7.74 -8.71
N ASP A 107 11.50 -6.96 -7.64
CA ASP A 107 12.51 -7.22 -6.62
C ASP A 107 12.28 -8.58 -5.92
N GLN A 108 11.02 -8.93 -5.62
CA GLN A 108 10.69 -10.23 -5.03
C GLN A 108 10.91 -11.40 -6.00
N LEU A 109 10.64 -11.21 -7.29
CA LEU A 109 10.97 -12.19 -8.33
C LEU A 109 12.47 -12.46 -8.41
N LEU A 110 13.29 -11.40 -8.44
CA LEU A 110 14.75 -11.54 -8.47
C LEU A 110 15.27 -12.27 -7.22
N LYS A 111 14.73 -11.97 -6.05
CA LYS A 111 15.10 -12.64 -4.79
C LYS A 111 14.75 -14.12 -4.76
N CYS A 112 13.63 -14.54 -5.38
CA CYS A 112 13.30 -15.96 -5.48
C CYS A 112 14.05 -16.68 -6.60
N GLY A 113 14.96 -16.00 -7.31
CA GLY A 113 15.84 -16.61 -8.31
C GLY A 113 15.26 -16.68 -9.72
N TRP A 114 14.21 -15.90 -10.00
CA TRP A 114 13.72 -15.71 -11.36
C TRP A 114 14.82 -15.11 -12.25
N ARG A 115 14.89 -15.57 -13.49
CA ARG A 115 15.83 -15.07 -14.51
C ARG A 115 15.10 -14.82 -15.84
N PRO A 116 15.62 -13.93 -16.70
CA PRO A 116 15.12 -13.79 -18.06
C PRO A 116 15.05 -15.16 -18.77
N GLY A 117 13.92 -15.42 -19.43
CA GLY A 117 13.61 -16.73 -20.04
C GLY A 117 12.66 -17.60 -19.20
N ASP A 118 12.59 -17.40 -17.88
CA ASP A 118 11.56 -18.05 -17.05
C ASP A 118 10.18 -17.42 -17.32
N SER A 119 9.13 -18.26 -17.36
CA SER A 119 7.75 -17.80 -17.44
C SER A 119 7.31 -17.15 -16.13
N VAL A 120 6.53 -16.07 -16.19
CA VAL A 120 6.05 -15.36 -15.00
C VAL A 120 4.53 -15.38 -14.91
N ILE A 121 4.04 -15.81 -13.75
CA ILE A 121 2.63 -15.71 -13.36
C ILE A 121 2.52 -14.74 -12.19
N LEU A 122 1.75 -13.67 -12.35
CA LEU A 122 1.36 -12.80 -11.25
C LEU A 122 0.13 -13.40 -10.55
N ALA A 123 0.32 -13.86 -9.32
CA ALA A 123 -0.69 -14.58 -8.56
C ALA A 123 -1.34 -13.69 -7.51
N ALA A 124 -2.65 -13.49 -7.62
CA ALA A 124 -3.44 -12.73 -6.65
C ALA A 124 -4.31 -13.66 -5.77
N ALA A 125 -4.77 -13.16 -4.63
CA ALA A 125 -5.70 -13.88 -3.76
C ALA A 125 -6.95 -14.33 -4.51
N GLY A 126 -7.59 -13.40 -5.22
CA GLY A 126 -8.85 -13.62 -5.92
C GLY A 126 -9.68 -12.34 -5.97
N THR A 127 -10.52 -12.19 -7.00
CA THR A 127 -11.51 -11.10 -7.06
C THR A 127 -12.64 -11.43 -8.03
N SER A 128 -13.88 -11.19 -7.60
CA SER A 128 -15.05 -11.08 -8.47
C SER A 128 -15.24 -9.67 -9.03
N ASP A 129 -14.59 -8.65 -8.43
CA ASP A 129 -14.71 -7.24 -8.79
C ASP A 129 -13.93 -6.90 -10.07
N ASP A 130 -14.62 -6.30 -11.04
CA ASP A 130 -14.06 -5.97 -12.36
C ASP A 130 -12.99 -4.88 -12.31
N LYS A 131 -13.09 -3.90 -11.40
CA LYS A 131 -12.04 -2.87 -11.29
C LYS A 131 -10.80 -3.45 -10.64
N ALA A 132 -10.95 -4.31 -9.63
CA ALA A 132 -9.81 -5.04 -9.10
C ALA A 132 -9.16 -5.94 -10.16
N ARG A 133 -9.95 -6.59 -11.02
CA ARG A 133 -9.43 -7.36 -12.16
C ARG A 133 -8.65 -6.47 -13.14
N THR A 134 -9.18 -5.28 -13.44
CA THR A 134 -8.52 -4.28 -14.30
C THR A 134 -7.18 -3.80 -13.70
N ASP A 135 -7.14 -3.59 -12.39
CA ASP A 135 -5.94 -3.21 -11.65
C ASP A 135 -4.88 -4.31 -11.68
N LEU A 136 -5.30 -5.57 -11.60
CA LEU A 136 -4.41 -6.73 -11.73
C LEU A 136 -3.84 -6.82 -13.16
N HIS A 137 -4.65 -6.65 -14.19
CA HIS A 137 -4.15 -6.58 -15.57
C HIS A 137 -3.16 -5.44 -15.77
N THR A 138 -3.46 -4.26 -15.22
CA THR A 138 -2.54 -3.11 -15.24
C THR A 138 -1.21 -3.47 -14.61
N THR A 139 -1.23 -4.11 -13.44
CA THR A 139 -0.02 -4.52 -12.74
C THR A 139 0.75 -5.59 -13.51
N ALA A 140 0.08 -6.59 -14.09
CA ALA A 140 0.72 -7.60 -14.92
C ALA A 140 1.43 -6.96 -16.13
N THR A 141 0.82 -5.97 -16.78
CA THR A 141 1.45 -5.20 -17.86
C THR A 141 2.69 -4.45 -17.37
N LEU A 142 2.62 -3.79 -16.20
CA LEU A 142 3.76 -3.08 -15.63
C LEU A 142 4.92 -4.04 -15.28
N VAL A 143 4.61 -5.20 -14.68
CA VAL A 143 5.62 -6.21 -14.38
C VAL A 143 6.20 -6.79 -15.67
N SER A 144 5.37 -7.02 -16.69
CA SER A 144 5.82 -7.49 -18.01
C SER A 144 6.80 -6.52 -18.67
N ALA A 145 6.53 -5.22 -18.59
CA ALA A 145 7.45 -4.19 -19.07
C ALA A 145 8.78 -4.16 -18.30
N LEU A 146 8.76 -4.47 -16.99
CA LEU A 146 9.97 -4.53 -16.17
C LEU A 146 10.80 -5.79 -16.40
N THR A 147 10.15 -6.94 -16.63
CA THR A 147 10.83 -8.24 -16.79
C THR A 147 11.22 -8.53 -18.23
N GLY A 148 10.62 -7.85 -19.20
CA GLY A 148 10.77 -8.17 -20.62
C GLY A 148 10.06 -9.47 -21.03
N SER A 149 9.36 -10.12 -20.11
CA SER A 149 8.64 -11.38 -20.32
C SER A 149 7.13 -11.15 -20.25
N ARG A 150 6.36 -11.95 -20.98
CA ARG A 150 4.89 -11.96 -20.83
C ARG A 150 4.53 -12.44 -19.42
N VAL A 151 3.73 -11.64 -18.72
CA VAL A 151 3.20 -11.97 -17.39
C VAL A 151 1.72 -12.36 -17.53
N SER A 152 1.37 -13.58 -17.13
CA SER A 152 -0.03 -14.02 -17.02
C SER A 152 -0.58 -13.83 -15.61
N LEU A 153 -1.90 -13.67 -15.47
CA LEU A 153 -2.58 -13.66 -14.18
C LEU A 153 -3.02 -15.08 -13.78
N ALA A 154 -3.05 -15.33 -12.48
CA ALA A 154 -3.71 -16.49 -11.88
C ALA A 154 -4.21 -16.17 -10.47
N PHE A 155 -5.15 -16.97 -9.97
CA PHE A 155 -5.84 -16.71 -8.72
C PHE A 155 -5.74 -17.89 -7.74
N ALA A 156 -5.54 -17.58 -6.45
CA ALA A 156 -5.43 -18.55 -5.37
C ALA A 156 -6.80 -18.99 -4.80
N ALA A 157 -7.85 -18.24 -5.08
CA ALA A 157 -9.22 -18.50 -4.64
C ALA A 157 -10.21 -18.13 -5.76
N THR A 158 -10.86 -16.98 -5.67
CA THR A 158 -11.89 -16.56 -6.62
C THR A 158 -11.28 -15.95 -7.87
N GLY A 159 -11.54 -16.53 -9.04
CA GLY A 159 -11.12 -15.98 -10.32
C GLY A 159 -10.64 -17.06 -11.28
N ASP A 160 -10.45 -16.68 -12.54
CA ASP A 160 -9.98 -17.55 -13.63
C ASP A 160 -8.82 -16.86 -14.37
N PRO A 161 -7.72 -17.59 -14.70
CA PRO A 161 -7.48 -19.01 -14.46
C PRO A 161 -7.05 -19.34 -13.02
N GLN A 162 -7.26 -20.59 -12.61
CA GLN A 162 -6.72 -21.10 -11.35
C GLN A 162 -5.19 -21.28 -11.45
N LEU A 163 -4.51 -21.24 -10.30
CA LEU A 163 -3.04 -21.33 -10.23
C LEU A 163 -2.46 -22.55 -10.94
N HIS A 164 -2.98 -23.75 -10.66
CA HIS A 164 -2.46 -24.99 -11.23
C HIS A 164 -2.59 -25.00 -12.77
N GLU A 165 -3.74 -24.57 -13.30
CA GLU A 165 -3.97 -24.47 -14.75
C GLU A 165 -3.04 -23.46 -15.42
N ALA A 166 -2.78 -22.34 -14.75
CA ALA A 166 -1.87 -21.32 -15.23
C ALA A 166 -0.42 -21.82 -15.28
N VAL A 167 0.02 -22.57 -14.26
CA VAL A 167 1.34 -23.23 -14.21
C VAL A 167 1.46 -24.24 -15.35
N ASP A 168 0.48 -25.13 -15.51
CA ASP A 168 0.47 -26.12 -16.58
C ASP A 168 0.52 -25.49 -17.97
N ARG A 169 -0.25 -24.41 -18.16
CA ARG A 169 -0.26 -23.64 -19.41
C ARG A 169 1.08 -22.95 -19.67
N ALA A 170 1.74 -22.43 -18.63
CA ALA A 170 3.07 -21.85 -18.74
C ALA A 170 4.11 -22.91 -19.11
N ARG A 171 4.09 -24.09 -18.46
CA ARG A 171 5.00 -25.21 -18.78
C ARG A 171 4.90 -25.66 -20.23
N ARG A 172 3.66 -25.83 -20.75
CA ARG A 172 3.45 -26.21 -22.15
C ARG A 172 3.98 -25.18 -23.15
N ARG A 173 4.04 -23.91 -22.78
CA ARG A 173 4.53 -22.81 -23.64
C ARG A 173 6.02 -22.53 -23.48
N GLY A 174 6.59 -22.85 -22.31
CA GLY A 174 7.88 -22.36 -21.86
C GLY A 174 9.11 -23.00 -22.52
N HIS A 175 8.98 -23.86 -23.53
CA HIS A 175 10.10 -24.56 -24.19
C HIS A 175 11.13 -25.18 -23.21
N GLY A 176 10.68 -25.66 -22.04
CA GLY A 176 11.54 -26.22 -20.99
C GLY A 176 12.08 -25.22 -19.94
N GLY A 177 11.72 -23.95 -20.04
CA GLY A 177 12.01 -22.93 -19.02
C GLY A 177 11.20 -23.11 -17.73
N ARG A 178 11.71 -22.54 -16.62
CA ARG A 178 11.05 -22.62 -15.32
C ARG A 178 9.82 -21.71 -15.27
N VAL A 179 8.88 -22.04 -14.40
CA VAL A 179 7.70 -21.22 -14.10
C VAL A 179 7.89 -20.56 -12.74
N ALA A 180 7.92 -19.23 -12.74
CA ALA A 180 7.95 -18.42 -11.53
C ALA A 180 6.57 -17.83 -11.24
N VAL A 181 6.11 -17.99 -10.00
CA VAL A 181 4.91 -17.35 -9.47
C VAL A 181 5.33 -16.15 -8.62
N ALA A 182 5.00 -14.96 -9.10
CA ALA A 182 5.11 -13.71 -8.35
C ALA A 182 3.90 -13.55 -7.43
N SER A 183 4.11 -13.61 -6.13
CA SER A 183 3.08 -13.34 -5.14
C SER A 183 2.66 -11.88 -5.18
N TYR A 184 1.39 -11.64 -5.52
CA TYR A 184 0.73 -10.35 -5.43
C TYR A 184 -0.14 -10.27 -4.18
N LEU A 185 0.48 -10.55 -3.03
CA LEU A 185 -0.12 -10.54 -1.70
C LEU A 185 0.67 -9.61 -0.80
N LEU A 186 -0.04 -8.92 0.10
CA LEU A 186 0.61 -7.99 1.02
C LEU A 186 1.39 -8.72 2.13
N ALA A 187 0.83 -9.81 2.66
CA ALA A 187 1.41 -10.54 3.78
C ALA A 187 1.22 -12.05 3.60
N ASP A 188 1.92 -12.83 4.43
CA ASP A 188 1.72 -14.27 4.51
C ASP A 188 0.30 -14.60 5.03
N GLY A 189 -0.17 -15.80 4.72
CA GLY A 189 -1.52 -16.25 5.05
C GLY A 189 -1.98 -17.40 4.16
N LEU A 190 -3.27 -17.72 4.24
CA LEU A 190 -3.85 -18.86 3.50
C LEU A 190 -3.54 -18.82 2.01
N PHE A 191 -3.64 -17.66 1.37
CA PHE A 191 -3.38 -17.53 -0.06
C PHE A 191 -1.91 -17.73 -0.39
N GLN A 192 -0.98 -17.18 0.39
CA GLN A 192 0.45 -17.40 0.18
C GLN A 192 0.80 -18.89 0.30
N GLN A 193 0.19 -19.62 1.23
CA GLN A 193 0.38 -21.08 1.35
C GLN A 193 -0.13 -21.83 0.10
N ARG A 194 -1.24 -21.39 -0.51
CA ARG A 194 -1.72 -21.94 -1.78
C ARG A 194 -0.78 -21.63 -2.94
N LEU A 195 -0.15 -20.46 -2.95
CA LEU A 195 0.88 -20.11 -3.93
C LEU A 195 2.08 -21.04 -3.78
N GLN A 196 2.57 -21.28 -2.55
CA GLN A 196 3.69 -22.19 -2.30
C GLN A 196 3.38 -23.63 -2.75
N GLY A 197 2.13 -24.08 -2.60
CA GLY A 197 1.67 -25.42 -3.01
C GLY A 197 1.27 -25.56 -4.48
N CYS A 198 1.51 -24.55 -5.35
CA CYS A 198 0.94 -24.56 -6.71
C CYS A 198 1.73 -25.37 -7.76
N GLY A 199 2.88 -25.94 -7.40
CA GLY A 199 3.71 -26.75 -8.31
C GLY A 199 4.57 -25.95 -9.30
N ALA A 200 4.70 -24.65 -9.09
CA ALA A 200 5.68 -23.81 -9.80
C ALA A 200 7.12 -24.14 -9.35
N ASP A 201 8.10 -23.85 -10.21
CA ASP A 201 9.51 -24.08 -9.88
C ASP A 201 10.02 -23.05 -8.88
N LEU A 202 9.50 -21.82 -8.95
CA LEU A 202 9.82 -20.71 -8.05
C LEU A 202 8.54 -20.02 -7.61
N VAL A 203 8.46 -19.65 -6.33
CA VAL A 203 7.37 -18.84 -5.76
C VAL A 203 8.01 -17.71 -4.96
N SER A 204 7.65 -16.46 -5.26
CA SER A 204 8.16 -15.34 -4.49
C SER A 204 7.46 -15.23 -3.13
N GLU A 205 8.18 -14.71 -2.15
CA GLU A 205 7.59 -14.23 -0.91
C GLU A 205 6.56 -13.11 -1.19
N PRO A 206 5.57 -12.90 -0.30
CA PRO A 206 4.64 -11.77 -0.40
C PRO A 206 5.41 -10.45 -0.33
N LEU A 207 4.75 -9.33 -0.67
CA LEU A 207 5.39 -8.01 -0.67
C LEU A 207 5.90 -7.61 0.73
N GLY A 208 5.16 -8.01 1.77
CA GLY A 208 5.56 -7.99 3.17
C GLY A 208 6.21 -6.69 3.62
N THR A 209 7.37 -6.84 4.27
CA THR A 209 8.16 -5.76 4.85
C THR A 209 9.14 -5.14 3.86
N HIS A 210 8.86 -5.20 2.55
CA HIS A 210 9.73 -4.62 1.55
C HIS A 210 9.95 -3.12 1.80
N PRO A 211 11.20 -2.61 1.85
CA PRO A 211 11.45 -1.19 2.17
C PRO A 211 10.77 -0.21 1.20
N GLY A 212 10.60 -0.62 -0.06
CA GLY A 212 9.85 0.16 -1.06
C GLY A 212 8.37 0.35 -0.70
N LEU A 213 7.77 -0.61 -0.01
CA LEU A 213 6.38 -0.57 0.43
C LEU A 213 6.20 0.36 1.62
N ALA A 214 7.08 0.27 2.62
CA ALA A 214 7.11 1.21 3.74
C ALA A 214 7.27 2.66 3.25
N ARG A 215 8.17 2.90 2.28
CA ARG A 215 8.32 4.22 1.64
C ARG A 215 7.06 4.68 0.89
N LEU A 216 6.39 3.77 0.17
CA LEU A 216 5.13 4.08 -0.51
C LEU A 216 4.06 4.51 0.48
N ILE A 217 3.86 3.75 1.55
CA ILE A 217 2.87 4.05 2.60
C ILE A 217 3.22 5.37 3.31
N ALA A 218 4.48 5.57 3.71
CA ALA A 218 4.91 6.83 4.33
C ALA A 218 4.63 8.04 3.43
N ASN A 219 4.80 7.89 2.12
CA ASN A 219 4.47 8.94 1.16
C ASN A 219 2.96 9.19 1.03
N ARG A 220 2.10 8.17 1.20
CA ARG A 220 0.65 8.37 1.28
C ARG A 220 0.27 9.23 2.48
N PHE A 221 0.81 8.92 3.66
CA PHE A 221 0.60 9.73 4.86
C PHE A 221 1.08 11.17 4.67
N ARG A 222 2.32 11.38 4.21
CA ARG A 222 2.88 12.73 4.02
C ARG A 222 2.08 13.59 3.05
N ARG A 223 1.55 12.99 1.98
CA ARG A 223 0.73 13.71 0.98
C ARG A 223 -0.67 14.06 1.48
N ALA A 224 -1.16 13.31 2.46
CA ALA A 224 -2.47 13.54 3.08
C ALA A 224 -2.42 14.47 4.30
N LEU A 225 -1.22 14.77 4.82
CA LEU A 225 -1.07 15.79 5.85
C LEU A 225 -1.48 17.16 5.26
N PRO A 226 -2.35 17.91 5.96
CA PRO A 226 -2.61 19.29 5.60
C PRO A 226 -1.29 20.06 5.54
N PRO A 227 -1.12 21.01 4.60
CA PRO A 227 0.00 21.95 4.66
C PRO A 227 0.02 22.56 6.06
N ALA A 228 1.16 22.50 6.75
CA ALA A 228 1.32 23.24 7.98
C ALA A 228 1.01 24.70 7.64
N LEU A 229 -0.02 25.29 8.27
CA LEU A 229 -0.30 26.71 8.14
C LEU A 229 1.00 27.43 8.48
N ALA A 230 1.63 27.99 7.45
CA ALA A 230 2.88 28.71 7.59
C ALA A 230 2.65 29.77 8.67
N THR A 231 3.31 29.62 9.81
CA THR A 231 3.26 30.59 10.89
C THR A 231 3.77 31.90 10.32
N THR A 232 2.86 32.82 10.00
CA THR A 232 3.18 34.18 9.56
C THR A 232 3.71 34.95 10.76
N ALA A 233 4.94 34.65 11.16
CA ALA A 233 5.76 35.56 11.95
C ALA A 233 6.25 36.68 11.04
N ARG A 234 5.33 37.49 10.53
CA ARG A 234 5.64 38.76 9.89
C ARG A 234 6.02 39.73 11.01
N ARG A 235 7.29 39.66 11.42
CA ARG A 235 7.94 40.65 12.29
C ARG A 235 7.73 42.03 11.67
N SER A 236 6.79 42.79 12.21
CA SER A 236 6.67 44.22 11.95
C SER A 236 7.82 44.93 12.67
N SER A 237 8.97 45.02 12.02
CA SER A 237 9.98 45.99 12.44
C SER A 237 9.48 47.39 12.07
N ARG A 238 8.65 47.99 12.94
CA ARG A 238 8.50 49.45 12.98
C ARG A 238 9.87 50.02 13.40
N ARG A 239 10.69 50.43 12.43
CA ARG A 239 11.75 51.39 12.69
C ARG A 239 11.10 52.76 12.80
N SER A 240 10.99 53.25 14.02
CA SER A 240 10.76 54.65 14.35
C SER A 240 11.94 55.47 13.82
N ILE A 241 11.66 56.43 12.95
CA ILE A 241 12.60 57.48 12.53
C ILE A 241 12.39 58.65 13.51
N PRO A 242 13.41 59.12 14.24
CA PRO A 242 13.29 60.35 15.00
C PRO A 242 13.46 61.56 14.07
N HIS A 243 12.49 62.47 14.12
CA HIS A 243 12.54 63.82 13.56
C HIS A 243 13.53 64.68 14.37
N ALA A 244 14.54 65.26 13.72
CA ALA A 244 15.29 66.42 14.21
C ALA A 244 15.56 67.34 12.99
N ARG A 245 14.76 68.39 12.77
CA ARG A 245 14.76 69.75 13.35
C ARG A 245 15.77 70.69 12.65
N ALA A 246 15.18 71.53 11.79
CA ALA A 246 15.49 72.93 11.47
C ALA A 246 16.95 73.37 11.28
N LEU A 247 17.27 73.76 10.04
CA LEU A 247 18.28 74.77 9.74
C LEU A 247 17.57 76.01 9.19
N ARG A 248 17.81 77.14 9.89
CA ARG A 248 17.41 78.51 9.53
C ARG A 248 18.30 79.06 8.40
N PRO A 249 17.91 80.19 7.77
CA PRO A 249 18.55 80.66 6.54
C PRO A 249 19.56 81.82 6.75
N ILE A 250 20.39 82.02 5.70
CA ILE A 250 21.20 83.19 5.25
C ILE A 250 22.42 83.66 6.11
N PRO A 251 23.43 84.40 5.57
CA PRO A 251 23.47 85.31 4.41
C PRO A 251 24.01 84.72 3.09
#